data_AF-A0A239I0S4-F1
#
_entry.id   AF-A0A239I0S4-F1
#
_cell.length_a   1.000
_cell.length_b   1.000
_cell.length_c   1.000
_cell.angle_alpha   90.00
_cell.angle_beta   90.00
_cell.angle_gamma   90.00
#
_symmetry.space_group_name_H-M   'P 1'
#
loop_
_entity.id
_entity.type
_entity.pdbx_description
1 polymer ?
#
loop_
_entity_poly.entity_id
_entity_poly.type
_entity_poly.pdbx_seq_one_letter_code
_entity_poly.pdbx_strand_id
1 'polypeptide(L)'
;MNRFLSKEKSLELLHTLQASPMKTAYEQEKHRMALLDEQGNEQAYFRLPITLPAPDTAQQEDEGQVNYVILLIQSGNCAMGYFENGVNLDHKVFRSYMVRKKQGKSQIKYLKTKGKSRAGSRVRLGETVEFFENINGRLQDYFEEHEIHRIAISCSKTLIPYLFSSKVTTPFDKNDPRLYKIPKHIHTPIYEVMLDANRFLTKGELIYEEAQQGLVDDLLGKAEDLYEEDDELGW
;
A
#
# COMPACT_ATOMS: atom_id res chain seq x y z
N MET A 1 -12.60 8.22 14.34
CA MET A 1 -12.98 9.20 13.31
C MET A 1 -11.84 9.29 12.32
N ASN A 2 -12.17 9.42 11.04
CA ASN A 2 -11.18 9.56 9.97
C ASN A 2 -11.48 10.85 9.20
N ARG A 3 -10.45 11.61 8.85
CA ARG A 3 -10.55 12.79 8.00
C ARG A 3 -9.50 12.73 6.89
N PHE A 4 -9.94 12.76 5.64
CA PHE A 4 -9.05 12.77 4.49
C PHE A 4 -8.62 14.19 4.14
N LEU A 5 -7.37 14.33 3.70
CA LEU A 5 -6.76 15.60 3.32
C LEU A 5 -6.21 15.50 1.89
N SER A 6 -6.26 16.60 1.14
CA SER A 6 -5.54 16.70 -0.14
C SER A 6 -4.04 16.62 0.09
N LYS A 7 -3.26 16.49 -1.00
CA LYS A 7 -1.80 16.50 -0.93
C LYS A 7 -1.28 17.82 -0.33
N GLU A 8 -1.84 18.95 -0.77
CA GLU A 8 -1.45 20.30 -0.35
C GLU A 8 -1.73 20.49 1.14
N LYS A 9 -2.93 20.16 1.60
CA LYS A 9 -3.30 20.22 3.02
C LYS A 9 -2.47 19.26 3.87
N SER A 10 -2.13 18.10 3.33
CA SER A 10 -1.25 17.14 4.01
C SER A 10 0.16 17.70 4.19
N LEU A 11 0.68 18.44 3.20
CA LEU A 11 1.99 19.08 3.27
C LEU A 11 1.99 20.23 4.27
N GLU A 12 0.96 21.10 4.25
CA GLU A 12 0.75 22.16 5.25
C GLU A 12 0.72 21.60 6.67
N LEU A 13 -0.03 20.51 6.88
CA LEU A 13 -0.10 19.83 8.18
C LEU A 13 1.25 19.23 8.58
N LEU A 14 1.97 18.59 7.66
CA LEU A 14 3.29 18.03 7.93
C LEU A 14 4.26 19.12 8.42
N HIS A 15 4.34 20.26 7.72
CA HIS A 15 5.17 21.38 8.15
C HIS A 15 4.73 21.95 9.51
N THR A 16 3.42 22.06 9.74
CA THR A 16 2.86 22.51 11.02
C THR A 16 3.28 21.57 12.16
N LEU A 17 3.23 20.26 11.94
CA LEU A 17 3.66 19.26 12.93
C LEU A 17 5.18 19.29 13.17
N GLN A 18 5.99 19.53 12.15
CA GLN A 18 7.45 19.64 12.27
C GLN A 18 7.90 20.92 12.97
N ALA A 19 7.16 22.02 12.80
CA ALA A 19 7.42 23.30 13.48
C ALA A 19 6.85 23.35 14.90
N SER A 20 5.91 22.45 15.23
CA SER A 20 5.26 22.37 16.53
C SER A 20 6.15 21.70 17.58
N PRO A 21 6.04 22.08 18.87
CA PRO A 21 6.68 21.34 19.97
C PRO A 21 6.07 19.94 20.22
N MET A 22 5.02 19.57 19.46
CA MET A 22 4.36 18.27 19.59
C MET A 22 5.32 17.12 19.31
N LYS A 23 5.32 16.12 20.19
CA LYS A 23 6.09 14.89 19.99
C LYS A 23 5.41 14.05 18.91
N THR A 24 6.18 13.59 17.94
CA THR A 24 5.71 12.69 16.89
C THR A 24 6.62 11.48 16.78
N ALA A 25 6.05 10.34 16.35
CA ALA A 25 6.79 9.13 16.06
C ALA A 25 6.38 8.59 14.68
N TYR A 26 7.35 8.29 13.82
CA TYR A 26 7.08 7.87 12.45
C TYR A 26 7.11 6.34 12.30
N GLU A 27 6.03 5.78 11.75
CA GLU A 27 5.86 4.36 11.44
C GLU A 27 6.11 4.12 9.94
N GLN A 28 7.37 3.78 9.60
CA GLN A 28 7.80 3.57 8.21
C GLN A 28 6.89 2.61 7.44
N GLU A 29 6.55 1.45 8.00
CA GLU A 29 5.77 0.41 7.30
C GLU A 29 4.40 0.88 6.79
N LYS A 30 3.78 1.85 7.50
CA LYS A 30 2.45 2.38 7.18
C LYS A 30 2.49 3.78 6.57
N HIS A 31 3.68 4.36 6.43
CA HIS A 31 3.87 5.75 6.02
C HIS A 31 3.00 6.72 6.85
N ARG A 32 3.15 6.66 8.18
CA ARG A 32 2.24 7.29 9.14
C ARG A 32 2.98 7.89 10.32
N MET A 33 2.54 9.04 10.80
CA MET A 33 3.00 9.66 12.05
C MET A 33 1.99 9.41 13.17
N ALA A 34 2.46 9.00 14.33
CA ALA A 34 1.70 9.04 15.57
C ALA A 34 1.94 10.39 16.27
N LEU A 35 0.86 11.08 16.64
CA LEU A 35 0.88 12.32 17.41
C LEU A 35 0.77 11.97 18.89
N LEU A 36 1.75 12.40 19.68
CA LEU A 36 1.87 12.00 21.07
C LEU A 36 1.62 13.20 22.00
N ASP A 37 0.99 12.93 23.15
CA ASP A 37 0.92 13.90 24.24
C ASP A 37 2.27 14.05 24.97
N GLU A 38 2.32 14.91 25.98
CA GLU A 38 3.52 15.13 26.80
C GLU A 38 4.01 13.85 27.50
N GLN A 39 3.07 12.97 27.88
CA GLN A 39 3.28 11.70 28.56
C GLN A 39 3.69 10.57 27.58
N GLY A 40 3.60 10.79 26.27
CA GLY A 40 3.92 9.83 25.22
C GLY A 40 2.74 8.96 24.78
N ASN A 41 1.50 9.27 25.18
CA ASN A 41 0.32 8.53 24.73
C ASN A 41 -0.13 9.00 23.34
N GLU A 42 -0.49 8.05 22.49
CA GLU A 42 -0.97 8.30 21.13
C GLU A 42 -2.35 8.99 21.17
N GLN A 43 -2.44 10.20 20.61
CA GLN A 43 -3.68 10.98 20.54
C GLN A 43 -4.35 10.82 19.17
N ALA A 44 -3.55 10.82 18.11
CA ALA A 44 -4.02 10.72 16.74
C ALA A 44 -2.92 10.15 15.85
N TYR A 45 -3.30 9.72 14.65
CA TYR A 45 -2.36 9.34 13.62
C TYR A 45 -2.60 10.15 12.35
N PHE A 46 -1.52 10.52 11.69
CA PHE A 46 -1.54 11.15 10.38
C PHE A 46 -0.82 10.25 9.37
N ARG A 47 -1.59 9.59 8.50
CA ARG A 47 -1.04 8.86 7.35
C ARG A 47 -0.70 9.87 6.26
N LEU A 48 0.54 9.84 5.80
CA LEU A 48 0.98 10.71 4.74
C LEU A 48 0.49 10.20 3.38
N PRO A 49 0.20 11.09 2.41
CA PRO A 49 0.14 10.72 1.01
C PRO A 49 1.42 9.99 0.58
N ILE A 50 1.30 8.93 -0.22
CA ILE A 50 2.46 8.21 -0.76
C ILE A 50 3.35 9.08 -1.64
N THR A 51 2.90 10.27 -2.04
CA THR A 51 3.68 11.25 -2.80
C THR A 51 4.39 12.28 -1.92
N LEU A 52 4.23 12.26 -0.59
CA LEU A 52 4.95 13.13 0.33
C LEU A 52 6.11 12.40 1.02
N PRO A 53 7.27 13.03 1.19
CA PRO A 53 8.43 12.44 1.88
C PRO A 53 8.15 11.89 3.28
N ALA A 54 9.05 11.04 3.77
CA ALA A 54 9.06 10.75 5.20
C ALA A 54 9.37 12.05 5.97
N PRO A 55 8.85 12.23 7.20
CA PRO A 55 9.04 13.47 7.96
C PRO A 55 10.50 13.88 8.11
N ASP A 56 11.41 12.92 8.28
CA ASP A 56 12.84 13.20 8.45
C ASP A 56 13.54 13.58 7.13
N THR A 57 12.95 13.27 5.98
CA THR A 57 13.48 13.60 4.64
C THR A 57 12.75 14.75 3.96
N ALA A 58 11.69 15.28 4.61
CA ALA A 58 10.77 16.23 3.98
C ALA A 58 11.42 17.52 3.49
N GLN A 59 12.44 18.01 4.19
CA GLN A 59 13.18 19.22 3.82
C GLN A 59 14.08 19.03 2.58
N GLN A 60 14.30 17.78 2.13
CA GLN A 60 15.17 17.46 0.98
C GLN A 60 14.40 17.07 -0.29
N GLU A 61 13.12 16.68 -0.16
CA GLU A 61 12.31 16.12 -1.25
C GLU A 61 11.20 17.09 -1.73
N ASP A 62 11.18 18.34 -1.26
CA ASP A 62 10.01 19.24 -1.27
C ASP A 62 9.49 19.65 -2.68
N GLU A 63 10.18 19.32 -3.77
CA GLU A 63 9.70 19.57 -5.14
C GLU A 63 10.01 18.42 -6.12
N GLY A 64 10.30 17.23 -5.59
CA GLY A 64 10.72 16.08 -6.39
C GLY A 64 9.58 15.33 -7.07
N GLN A 65 9.85 14.77 -8.26
CA GLN A 65 9.01 13.73 -8.86
C GLN A 65 9.06 12.45 -7.99
N VAL A 66 7.90 11.96 -7.53
CA VAL A 66 7.81 10.71 -6.76
C VAL A 66 7.29 9.59 -7.64
N ASN A 67 8.17 8.62 -7.88
CA ASN A 67 7.91 7.42 -8.66
C ASN A 67 7.69 6.22 -7.75
N TYR A 68 6.63 5.46 -7.99
CA TYR A 68 6.30 4.33 -7.15
C TYR A 68 5.57 3.21 -7.90
N VAL A 69 5.63 2.02 -7.30
CA VAL A 69 4.87 0.86 -7.78
C VAL A 69 3.77 0.52 -6.78
N ILE A 70 2.58 0.23 -7.29
CA ILE A 70 1.53 -0.44 -6.52
C ILE A 70 1.52 -1.92 -6.91
N LEU A 71 1.50 -2.81 -5.91
CA LEU A 71 1.47 -4.27 -6.08
C LEU A 71 0.36 -4.89 -5.23
N LEU A 72 -0.71 -5.32 -5.89
CA LEU A 72 -1.85 -5.97 -5.25
C LEU A 72 -1.87 -7.45 -5.62
N ILE A 73 -1.70 -8.35 -4.65
CA ILE A 73 -1.63 -9.79 -4.87
C ILE A 73 -2.64 -10.51 -3.98
N GLN A 74 -3.53 -11.26 -4.63
CA GLN A 74 -4.39 -12.25 -3.99
C GLN A 74 -4.26 -13.60 -4.71
N SER A 75 -4.89 -14.64 -4.15
CA SER A 75 -4.84 -15.98 -4.75
C SER A 75 -5.43 -15.97 -6.16
N GLY A 76 -4.57 -16.04 -7.17
CA GLY A 76 -4.92 -16.12 -8.58
C GLY A 76 -5.20 -14.79 -9.26
N ASN A 77 -5.02 -13.66 -8.60
CA ASN A 77 -5.20 -12.33 -9.20
C ASN A 77 -4.10 -11.38 -8.70
N CYS A 78 -3.48 -10.68 -9.64
CA CYS A 78 -2.55 -9.61 -9.33
C CYS A 78 -2.86 -8.41 -10.21
N ALA A 79 -2.83 -7.21 -9.63
CA ALA A 79 -2.82 -5.95 -10.35
C ALA A 79 -1.61 -5.16 -9.87
N MET A 80 -0.82 -4.66 -10.80
CA MET A 80 0.36 -3.85 -10.51
C MET A 80 0.50 -2.71 -11.50
N GLY A 81 1.11 -1.62 -11.06
CA GLY A 81 1.28 -0.44 -11.91
C GLY A 81 2.43 0.43 -11.47
N TYR A 82 3.01 1.10 -12.46
CA TYR A 82 4.00 2.15 -12.28
C TYR A 82 3.30 3.51 -12.28
N PHE A 83 3.70 4.37 -11.34
CA PHE A 83 3.09 5.67 -11.12
C PHE A 83 4.15 6.74 -10.97
N GLU A 84 3.87 7.91 -11.55
CA GLU A 84 4.62 9.14 -11.35
C GLU A 84 3.69 10.19 -10.76
N ASN A 85 3.99 10.70 -9.57
CA ASN A 85 3.23 11.78 -8.91
C ASN A 85 1.70 11.56 -8.83
N GLY A 86 1.24 10.32 -8.68
CA GLY A 86 -0.20 10.02 -8.65
C GLY A 86 -0.77 9.51 -9.96
N VAL A 87 -0.06 9.68 -11.08
CA VAL A 87 -0.53 9.31 -12.42
C VAL A 87 -0.03 7.92 -12.78
N ASN A 88 -0.94 7.02 -13.18
CA ASN A 88 -0.56 5.70 -13.67
C ASN A 88 -0.02 5.80 -15.10
N LEU A 89 1.20 5.34 -15.34
CA LEU A 89 1.81 5.35 -16.69
C LEU A 89 1.85 3.97 -17.34
N ASP A 90 2.07 2.91 -16.55
CA ASP A 90 1.94 1.53 -17.03
C ASP A 90 1.24 0.66 -15.99
N HIS A 91 0.55 -0.37 -16.45
CA HIS A 91 -0.05 -1.36 -15.56
C HIS A 91 -0.09 -2.75 -16.19
N LYS A 92 -0.16 -3.74 -15.30
CA LYS A 92 -0.35 -5.13 -15.68
C LYS A 92 -1.28 -5.85 -14.70
N VAL A 93 -2.21 -6.62 -15.26
CA VAL A 93 -3.07 -7.54 -14.51
C VAL A 93 -2.73 -8.96 -14.89
N PHE A 94 -2.44 -9.80 -13.89
CA PHE A 94 -2.24 -11.23 -14.03
C PHE A 94 -3.39 -11.99 -13.41
N ARG A 95 -3.79 -13.08 -14.06
CA ARG A 95 -4.79 -14.02 -13.54
C ARG A 95 -4.26 -15.44 -13.65
N SER A 96 -4.43 -16.24 -12.60
CA SER A 96 -3.98 -17.62 -12.53
C SER A 96 -4.99 -18.48 -11.76
N TYR A 97 -5.18 -19.74 -12.16
CA TYR A 97 -6.17 -20.62 -11.56
C TYR A 97 -5.66 -21.34 -10.31
N MET A 98 -5.37 -20.59 -9.26
CA MET A 98 -4.72 -21.14 -8.05
C MET A 98 -5.67 -21.88 -7.11
N VAL A 99 -7.01 -21.68 -7.20
CA VAL A 99 -8.00 -22.20 -6.24
C VAL A 99 -9.05 -23.09 -6.93
N ARG A 100 -9.45 -24.20 -6.29
CA ARG A 100 -10.48 -25.10 -6.82
C ARG A 100 -11.88 -24.50 -6.61
N LYS A 101 -12.62 -24.30 -7.71
CA LYS A 101 -13.95 -23.61 -7.81
C LYS A 101 -15.05 -24.07 -6.83
N LYS A 102 -14.90 -25.24 -6.18
CA LYS A 102 -15.93 -25.84 -5.30
C LYS A 102 -15.58 -25.86 -3.79
N GLN A 103 -14.44 -25.30 -3.34
CA GLN A 103 -14.08 -25.46 -1.92
C GLN A 103 -13.44 -24.28 -1.20
N GLY A 104 -13.26 -23.11 -1.82
CA GLY A 104 -12.84 -21.86 -1.14
C GLY A 104 -11.50 -21.89 -0.37
N LYS A 105 -10.85 -23.05 -0.25
CA LYS A 105 -9.63 -23.27 0.54
C LYS A 105 -8.43 -23.28 -0.39
N SER A 106 -7.48 -22.39 -0.12
CA SER A 106 -6.15 -22.39 -0.76
C SER A 106 -5.47 -23.75 -0.58
N GLN A 107 -5.01 -24.35 -1.69
CA GLN A 107 -4.41 -25.70 -1.71
C GLN A 107 -3.05 -25.77 -1.01
N ILE A 108 -2.41 -24.62 -0.81
CA ILE A 108 -1.11 -24.47 -0.14
C ILE A 108 -1.10 -25.16 1.24
N LYS A 109 -2.23 -25.13 1.96
CA LYS A 109 -2.35 -25.71 3.30
C LYS A 109 -2.46 -27.25 3.30
N TYR A 110 -2.86 -27.88 2.19
CA TYR A 110 -3.23 -29.30 2.15
C TYR A 110 -2.15 -30.22 1.55
N LEU A 111 -1.06 -29.67 0.99
CA LEU A 111 -0.02 -30.49 0.34
C LEU A 111 0.83 -31.30 1.33
N LYS A 112 0.98 -30.85 2.59
CA LYS A 112 1.87 -31.48 3.58
C LYS A 112 1.31 -32.74 4.24
N THR A 113 0.03 -33.10 4.03
CA THR A 113 -0.65 -34.14 4.83
C THR A 113 -1.09 -35.41 4.08
N LYS A 114 -1.02 -35.48 2.74
CA LYS A 114 -1.36 -36.72 2.01
C LYS A 114 -0.35 -37.07 0.92
N GLY A 115 0.20 -38.28 1.03
CA GLY A 115 1.11 -38.87 0.06
C GLY A 115 0.50 -38.96 -1.34
N LYS A 116 1.30 -38.55 -2.33
CA LYS A 116 1.06 -38.43 -3.78
C LYS A 116 0.05 -37.34 -4.19
N SER A 117 0.59 -36.23 -4.71
CA SER A 117 -0.16 -35.17 -5.40
C SER A 117 -0.85 -35.70 -6.67
N ARG A 118 -2.12 -35.36 -6.86
CA ARG A 118 -2.90 -35.69 -8.07
C ARG A 118 -2.51 -34.75 -9.23
N ALA A 119 -2.68 -35.19 -10.48
CA ALA A 119 -2.29 -34.42 -11.68
C ALA A 119 -2.74 -32.95 -11.65
N GLY A 120 -4.01 -32.68 -11.34
CA GLY A 120 -4.52 -31.31 -11.25
C GLY A 120 -3.98 -30.48 -10.07
N SER A 121 -3.39 -31.10 -9.04
CA SER A 121 -2.69 -30.36 -7.98
C SER A 121 -1.29 -29.94 -8.42
N ARG A 122 -0.62 -30.75 -9.26
CA ARG A 122 0.65 -30.37 -9.88
C ARG A 122 0.48 -29.19 -10.85
N VAL A 123 -0.59 -29.20 -11.65
CA VAL A 123 -0.91 -28.11 -12.58
C VAL A 123 -1.05 -26.78 -11.81
N ARG A 124 -1.86 -26.73 -10.75
CA ARG A 124 -2.04 -25.50 -9.96
C ARG A 124 -0.77 -25.03 -9.25
N LEU A 125 0.10 -25.96 -8.86
CA LEU A 125 1.40 -25.60 -8.28
C LEU A 125 2.31 -24.98 -9.35
N GLY A 126 2.32 -25.52 -10.57
CA GLY A 126 2.99 -24.91 -11.71
C GLY A 126 2.44 -23.52 -12.04
N GLU A 127 1.12 -23.38 -12.13
CA GLU A 127 0.43 -22.09 -12.35
C GLU A 127 0.70 -21.07 -11.23
N THR A 128 0.95 -21.54 -10.01
CA THR A 128 1.37 -20.67 -8.89
C THR A 128 2.79 -20.17 -9.08
N VAL A 129 3.72 -21.05 -9.46
CA VAL A 129 5.12 -20.68 -9.73
C VAL A 129 5.19 -19.67 -10.87
N GLU A 130 4.58 -19.99 -12.00
CA GLU A 130 4.55 -19.12 -13.18
C GLU A 130 3.91 -17.76 -12.87
N PHE A 131 2.86 -17.73 -12.04
CA PHE A 131 2.21 -16.49 -11.62
C PHE A 131 3.18 -15.55 -10.88
N PHE A 132 3.96 -16.05 -9.93
CA PHE A 132 4.94 -15.23 -9.21
C PHE A 132 6.18 -14.92 -10.04
N GLU A 133 6.61 -15.81 -10.93
CA GLU A 133 7.69 -15.53 -11.88
C GLU A 133 7.31 -14.38 -12.83
N ASN A 134 6.08 -14.38 -13.36
CA ASN A 134 5.58 -13.30 -14.22
C ASN A 134 5.44 -11.96 -13.48
N ILE A 135 4.96 -11.98 -12.24
CA ILE A 135 4.89 -10.77 -11.39
C ILE A 135 6.29 -10.20 -11.17
N ASN A 136 7.25 -11.05 -10.79
CA ASN A 136 8.61 -10.62 -10.51
C ASN A 136 9.33 -10.14 -11.76
N GLY A 137 9.10 -10.78 -12.92
CA GLY A 137 9.61 -10.29 -14.21
C GLY A 137 9.11 -8.88 -14.53
N ARG A 138 7.81 -8.62 -14.42
CA ARG A 138 7.26 -7.27 -14.63
C ARG A 138 7.79 -6.25 -13.60
N LEU A 139 8.06 -6.68 -12.35
CA LEU A 139 8.71 -5.81 -11.37
C LEU A 139 10.14 -5.48 -11.78
N GLN A 140 10.91 -6.45 -12.31
CA GLN A 140 12.26 -6.20 -12.81
C GLN A 140 12.23 -5.17 -13.95
N ASP A 141 11.33 -5.33 -14.93
CA ASP A 141 11.16 -4.37 -16.02
C ASP A 141 10.99 -2.92 -15.49
N TYR A 142 10.07 -2.72 -14.53
CA TYR A 142 9.85 -1.38 -13.95
C TYR A 142 11.07 -0.81 -13.22
N PHE A 143 11.84 -1.63 -12.52
CA PHE A 143 13.01 -1.18 -11.75
C PHE A 143 14.26 -0.99 -12.63
N GLU A 144 14.30 -1.61 -13.81
CA GLU A 144 15.32 -1.38 -14.82
C GLU A 144 15.04 -0.10 -15.63
N GLU A 145 13.77 0.17 -15.95
CA GLU A 145 13.35 1.31 -16.77
C GLU A 145 13.20 2.60 -15.96
N HIS A 146 12.90 2.52 -14.67
CA HIS A 146 12.55 3.67 -13.84
C HIS A 146 13.22 3.66 -12.46
N GLU A 147 13.54 4.84 -11.95
CA GLU A 147 13.87 5.02 -10.54
C GLU A 147 12.60 4.86 -9.70
N ILE A 148 12.60 3.91 -8.77
CA ILE A 148 11.46 3.62 -7.88
C ILE A 148 11.79 4.10 -6.46
N HIS A 149 11.10 5.14 -6.02
CA HIS A 149 11.23 5.69 -4.67
C HIS A 149 10.43 4.90 -3.65
N ARG A 150 9.30 4.29 -4.04
CA ARG A 150 8.34 3.65 -3.11
C ARG A 150 7.64 2.44 -3.71
N ILE A 151 7.27 1.50 -2.84
CA ILE A 151 6.60 0.24 -3.20
C ILE A 151 5.41 0.06 -2.27
N ALA A 152 4.20 0.33 -2.76
CA ALA A 152 2.98 0.04 -2.02
C ALA A 152 2.52 -1.39 -2.29
N ILE A 153 2.47 -2.22 -1.26
CA ILE A 153 2.12 -3.64 -1.40
C ILE A 153 0.90 -4.03 -0.57
N SER A 154 0.00 -4.79 -1.19
CA SER A 154 -1.01 -5.60 -0.51
C SER A 154 -0.85 -7.05 -0.94
N CYS A 155 -0.25 -7.87 -0.08
CA CYS A 155 -0.05 -9.29 -0.33
C CYS A 155 -0.30 -10.08 0.96
N SER A 156 -1.18 -11.08 0.89
CA SER A 156 -1.49 -11.90 2.07
C SER A 156 -0.24 -12.61 2.61
N LYS A 157 -0.14 -12.74 3.94
CA LYS A 157 1.01 -13.39 4.62
C LYS A 157 1.30 -14.80 4.09
N THR A 158 0.29 -15.50 3.59
CA THR A 158 0.42 -16.84 3.00
C THR A 158 1.08 -16.86 1.62
N LEU A 159 1.03 -15.73 0.89
CA LEU A 159 1.57 -15.58 -0.46
C LEU A 159 2.96 -14.93 -0.46
N ILE A 160 3.31 -14.18 0.57
CA ILE A 160 4.63 -13.55 0.75
C ILE A 160 5.80 -14.52 0.50
N PRO A 161 5.81 -15.77 1.02
CA PRO A 161 6.90 -16.70 0.72
C PRO A 161 7.05 -16.98 -0.77
N TYR A 162 5.97 -17.06 -1.52
CA TYR A 162 6.02 -17.34 -2.96
C TYR A 162 6.54 -16.15 -3.76
N LEU A 163 6.24 -14.93 -3.33
CA LEU A 163 6.77 -13.71 -3.95
C LEU A 163 8.30 -13.66 -3.84
N PHE A 164 8.85 -13.88 -2.64
CA PHE A 164 10.29 -13.72 -2.39
C PHE A 164 11.13 -14.99 -2.60
N SER A 165 10.53 -16.17 -2.75
CA SER A 165 11.25 -17.43 -3.04
C SER A 165 11.04 -17.96 -4.46
N SER A 166 10.42 -17.15 -5.32
CA SER A 166 10.32 -17.43 -6.76
C SER A 166 11.72 -17.51 -7.40
N LYS A 167 11.84 -18.29 -8.48
CA LYS A 167 13.10 -18.41 -9.23
C LYS A 167 13.48 -17.09 -9.89
N VAL A 168 12.50 -16.37 -10.44
CA VAL A 168 12.66 -14.97 -10.83
C VAL A 168 12.54 -14.16 -9.56
N THR A 169 13.60 -13.45 -9.17
CA THR A 169 13.65 -12.70 -7.91
C THR A 169 12.92 -11.37 -8.01
N THR A 170 12.36 -10.87 -6.91
CA THR A 170 11.93 -9.47 -6.83
C THR A 170 13.15 -8.54 -6.92
N PRO A 171 13.01 -7.31 -7.45
CA PRO A 171 14.08 -6.30 -7.47
C PRO A 171 14.29 -5.61 -6.11
N PHE A 172 13.63 -6.10 -5.05
CA PHE A 172 13.72 -5.63 -3.67
C PHE A 172 13.57 -6.81 -2.72
N ASP A 173 14.01 -6.64 -1.47
CA ASP A 173 13.82 -7.64 -0.42
C ASP A 173 12.67 -7.27 0.56
N LYS A 174 12.34 -8.19 1.47
CA LYS A 174 11.22 -8.04 2.42
C LYS A 174 11.40 -6.91 3.45
N ASN A 175 12.62 -6.42 3.62
CA ASN A 175 13.01 -5.34 4.53
C ASN A 175 13.40 -4.07 3.77
N ASP A 176 13.14 -4.00 2.45
CA ASP A 176 13.45 -2.81 1.65
C ASP A 176 12.77 -1.58 2.26
N PRO A 177 13.52 -0.50 2.57
CA PRO A 177 12.97 0.68 3.21
C PRO A 177 11.90 1.38 2.37
N ARG A 178 11.85 1.15 1.06
CA ARG A 178 10.83 1.71 0.16
C ARG A 178 9.48 1.00 0.27
N LEU A 179 9.40 -0.12 1.01
CA LEU A 179 8.23 -0.97 1.08
C LEU A 179 7.21 -0.47 2.12
N TYR A 180 6.02 -0.12 1.63
CA TYR A 180 4.88 0.35 2.42
C TYR A 180 3.71 -0.63 2.29
N LYS A 181 3.09 -1.00 3.42
CA LYS A 181 1.85 -1.79 3.40
C LYS A 181 0.67 -0.86 3.15
N ILE A 182 -0.25 -1.28 2.28
CA ILE A 182 -1.48 -0.53 2.03
C ILE A 182 -2.45 -0.74 3.21
N PRO A 183 -2.78 0.29 4.01
CA PRO A 183 -3.57 0.16 5.23
C PRO A 183 -5.09 0.13 4.95
N LYS A 184 -5.50 -0.58 3.90
CA LYS A 184 -6.90 -0.69 3.45
C LYS A 184 -7.18 -2.12 3.00
N HIS A 185 -8.41 -2.58 3.21
CA HIS A 185 -8.86 -3.83 2.61
C HIS A 185 -8.90 -3.73 1.08
N ILE A 186 -8.17 -4.61 0.41
CA ILE A 186 -8.10 -4.67 -1.05
C ILE A 186 -9.05 -5.75 -1.56
N HIS A 187 -9.91 -5.37 -2.50
CA HIS A 187 -10.82 -6.28 -3.19
C HIS A 187 -10.05 -7.14 -4.20
N THR A 188 -10.74 -7.88 -5.07
CA THR A 188 -10.03 -8.71 -6.07
C THR A 188 -9.11 -7.82 -6.93
N PRO A 189 -7.79 -8.10 -6.99
CA PRO A 189 -6.86 -7.28 -7.75
C PRO A 189 -7.23 -7.23 -9.23
N ILE A 190 -7.70 -6.06 -9.65
CA ILE A 190 -7.99 -5.66 -11.03
C ILE A 190 -7.50 -4.22 -11.19
N TYR A 191 -7.53 -3.71 -12.42
CA TYR A 191 -7.03 -2.38 -12.73
C TYR A 191 -7.75 -1.28 -11.93
N GLU A 192 -9.08 -1.35 -11.86
CA GLU A 192 -9.92 -0.38 -11.17
C GLU A 192 -9.60 -0.34 -9.67
N VAL A 193 -9.49 -1.50 -9.02
CA VAL A 193 -9.11 -1.62 -7.60
C VAL A 193 -7.70 -1.07 -7.35
N MET A 194 -6.78 -1.20 -8.30
CA MET A 194 -5.45 -0.59 -8.21
C MET A 194 -5.52 0.94 -8.30
N LEU A 195 -6.34 1.49 -9.20
CA LEU A 195 -6.57 2.93 -9.27
C LEU A 195 -7.26 3.45 -7.99
N ASP A 196 -8.17 2.69 -7.40
CA ASP A 196 -8.82 3.05 -6.14
C ASP A 196 -7.83 3.05 -4.97
N ALA A 197 -6.92 2.07 -4.94
CA ALA A 197 -5.83 2.04 -3.98
C ALA A 197 -4.91 3.25 -4.18
N ASN A 198 -4.61 3.61 -5.42
CA ASN A 198 -3.84 4.82 -5.73
C ASN A 198 -4.51 6.10 -5.21
N ARG A 199 -5.80 6.31 -5.54
CA ARG A 199 -6.55 7.50 -5.08
C ARG A 199 -6.63 7.60 -3.55
N PHE A 200 -6.66 6.46 -2.86
CA PHE A 200 -6.57 6.42 -1.40
C PHE A 200 -5.16 6.79 -0.92
N LEU A 201 -4.12 6.20 -1.51
CA LEU A 201 -2.72 6.42 -1.10
C LEU A 201 -2.24 7.85 -1.38
N THR A 202 -2.76 8.54 -2.39
CA THR A 202 -2.41 9.93 -2.71
C THR A 202 -3.07 10.96 -1.79
N LYS A 203 -3.96 10.53 -0.88
CA LYS A 203 -4.58 11.38 0.13
C LYS A 203 -3.89 11.20 1.48
N GLY A 204 -3.85 12.26 2.27
CA GLY A 204 -3.52 12.17 3.68
C GLY A 204 -4.75 11.72 4.47
N GLU A 205 -4.53 11.11 5.63
CA GLU A 205 -5.62 10.64 6.49
C GLU A 205 -5.27 10.87 7.96
N LEU A 206 -6.10 11.65 8.65
CA LEU A 206 -6.08 11.79 10.09
C LEU A 206 -7.02 10.76 10.72
N ILE A 207 -6.50 9.98 11.66
CA ILE A 207 -7.21 8.92 12.38
C ILE A 207 -7.14 9.24 13.87
N TYR A 208 -8.28 9.47 14.50
CA TYR A 208 -8.34 9.98 15.88
C TYR A 208 -9.65 9.60 16.57
N GLU A 209 -9.70 9.67 17.90
CA GLU A 209 -10.93 9.48 18.68
C GLU A 209 -11.72 10.78 18.79
N GLU A 210 -13.04 10.70 19.01
CA GLU A 210 -13.91 11.88 19.11
C GLU A 210 -13.44 12.89 20.17
N ALA A 211 -12.87 12.39 21.27
CA ALA A 211 -12.28 13.23 22.33
C ALA A 211 -11.16 14.16 21.82
N GLN A 212 -10.54 13.84 20.68
CA GLN A 212 -9.42 14.58 20.09
C GLN A 212 -9.85 15.51 18.95
N GLN A 213 -11.16 15.70 18.74
CA GLN A 213 -11.66 16.59 17.70
C GLN A 213 -11.11 18.02 17.85
N GLY A 214 -11.04 18.55 19.08
CA GLY A 214 -10.47 19.89 19.32
C GLY A 214 -9.02 20.02 18.89
N LEU A 215 -8.20 18.99 19.15
CA LEU A 215 -6.81 18.94 18.69
C LEU A 215 -6.72 18.96 17.16
N VAL A 216 -7.58 18.19 16.49
CA VAL A 216 -7.60 18.11 15.02
C VAL A 216 -8.03 19.43 14.40
N ASP A 217 -9.02 20.11 14.97
CA ASP A 217 -9.48 21.40 14.49
C ASP A 217 -8.42 22.49 14.67
N ASP A 218 -7.66 22.44 15.76
CA ASP A 218 -6.51 23.33 16.00
C ASP A 218 -5.38 23.08 14.99
N LEU A 219 -5.08 21.80 14.69
CA LEU A 219 -4.02 21.42 13.75
C LEU A 219 -4.34 21.79 12.29
N LEU A 220 -5.60 21.66 11.88
CA LEU A 220 -6.00 21.96 10.50
C LEU A 220 -6.28 23.45 10.28
N GLY A 221 -6.37 24.24 11.37
CA GLY A 221 -6.94 25.57 11.35
C GLY A 221 -8.45 25.51 11.03
N LYS A 222 -9.20 26.53 11.44
CA LYS A 222 -10.61 26.65 11.07
C LYS A 222 -10.73 26.98 9.57
N ALA A 223 -10.65 25.97 8.68
CA ALA A 223 -10.89 26.14 7.25
C ALA A 223 -11.44 24.86 6.56
N GLU A 224 -12.77 24.91 6.38
CA GLU A 224 -13.72 24.40 5.38
C GLU A 224 -13.34 23.61 4.11
N ASP A 225 -12.12 23.17 3.85
CA ASP A 225 -11.88 22.30 2.67
C ASP A 225 -12.12 20.82 3.02
N LEU A 226 -13.41 20.49 3.16
CA LEU A 226 -13.89 19.12 3.29
C LEU A 226 -14.06 18.53 1.89
N TYR A 227 -13.30 17.48 1.58
CA TYR A 227 -13.72 16.57 0.51
C TYR A 227 -14.88 15.75 1.07
N GLU A 228 -16.10 16.11 0.68
CA GLU A 228 -17.24 15.21 0.82
C GLU A 228 -16.93 13.94 0.01
N GLU A 229 -17.13 12.78 0.63
CA GLU A 229 -17.18 11.52 -0.09
C GLU A 229 -18.35 11.63 -1.07
N ASP A 230 -18.08 11.64 -2.38
CA ASP A 230 -19.07 11.13 -3.32
C ASP A 230 -19.28 9.66 -2.95
N ASP A 231 -20.30 9.43 -2.12
CA ASP A 231 -21.00 8.17 -1.89
C ASP A 231 -21.64 7.70 -3.22
N GLU A 232 -20.82 7.47 -4.24
CA GLU A 232 -21.21 6.78 -5.46
C GLU A 232 -20.10 5.83 -5.85
N LEU A 233 -20.17 4.61 -5.34
CA LEU A 233 -20.09 3.39 -6.15
C LEU A 233 -20.68 2.26 -5.31
N GLY A 234 -22.01 2.24 -5.22
CA GLY A 234 -22.73 1.03 -4.87
C GLY A 234 -22.60 0.03 -6.01
N TRP A 235 -21.87 -1.06 -5.79
CA TRP A 235 -22.10 -2.42 -6.32
C TRP A 235 -21.38 -3.45 -5.45
#